data_AF-A0A840L3H3-F1
#
_entry.id   AF-A0A840L3H3-F1
#
_cell.length_a   1.000
_cell.length_b   1.000
_cell.length_c   1.000
_cell.angle_alpha   90.00
_cell.angle_beta   90.00
_cell.angle_gamma   90.00
#
_symmetry.space_group_name_H-M   'P 1'
#
loop_
_entity.id
_entity.type
_entity.pdbx_description
1 polymer ?
#
loop_
_entity_poly.entity_id
_entity_poly.type
_entity_poly.pdbx_seq_one_letter_code
_entity_poly.pdbx_strand_id
1 'polypeptide(L)'
;MRLASRHMPKFLRRPLGFPAWLLLACVAAGLAYLALVDLKAFLAVLGVFAALLCLAGIEYRRDAQKLRALASLREGQTICEFARDFETRAVDTWVVRAVYEQIQGQLNHAAPSFPVRADDRLKEDLRLDDDDLDLDLAHEISMRTGRPMGSFVLNPYFGRVKTVRDLVHFFQNQPLSARQLP
;
A
#
# COMPACT_ATOMS: atom_id res chain seq x y z
N MET A 1 -15.58 23.35 -7.47
CA MET A 1 -15.78 21.95 -7.03
C MET A 1 -15.32 21.04 -8.16
N ARG A 2 -14.47 20.04 -7.86
CA ARG A 2 -14.05 19.04 -8.87
C ARG A 2 -15.23 18.16 -9.27
N LEU A 3 -15.18 17.61 -10.50
CA LEU A 3 -16.21 16.71 -11.03
C LEU A 3 -16.49 15.53 -10.08
N ALA A 4 -17.70 14.98 -10.20
CA ALA A 4 -18.12 13.84 -9.39
C ALA A 4 -17.08 12.71 -9.44
N SER A 5 -16.81 12.14 -8.27
CA SER A 5 -15.80 11.11 -8.02
C SER A 5 -15.83 9.90 -8.97
N ARG A 6 -16.95 9.65 -9.66
CA ARG A 6 -17.07 8.62 -10.70
C ARG A 6 -16.10 8.81 -11.90
N HIS A 7 -15.59 10.02 -12.12
CA HIS A 7 -14.64 10.33 -13.21
C HIS A 7 -13.17 10.19 -12.79
N MET A 8 -12.92 9.63 -11.61
CA MET A 8 -11.57 9.43 -11.12
C MET A 8 -10.81 8.39 -11.97
N PRO A 9 -9.57 8.68 -12.40
CA PRO A 9 -8.80 7.75 -13.20
C PRO A 9 -8.45 6.49 -12.40
N LYS A 10 -8.46 5.33 -13.08
CA LYS A 10 -7.97 4.06 -12.52
C LYS A 10 -6.45 4.00 -12.63
N PHE A 11 -5.81 3.41 -11.63
CA PHE A 11 -4.38 3.17 -11.67
C PHE A 11 -4.02 2.07 -12.69
N LEU A 12 -2.92 2.25 -13.41
CA LEU A 12 -2.37 1.29 -14.38
C LEU A 12 -1.01 0.79 -13.86
N ARG A 13 -0.96 -0.49 -13.47
CA ARG A 13 0.28 -1.15 -13.05
C ARG A 13 1.26 -1.21 -14.22
N ARG A 14 2.52 -0.84 -13.99
CA ARG A 14 3.60 -1.05 -14.96
C ARG A 14 4.24 -2.42 -14.75
N PRO A 15 4.54 -3.18 -15.81
CA PRO A 15 5.22 -4.47 -15.69
C PRO A 15 6.68 -4.30 -15.27
N LEU A 16 7.26 -5.37 -14.69
CA LEU A 16 8.68 -5.44 -14.34
C LEU A 16 9.56 -5.15 -15.57
N GLY A 17 10.53 -4.25 -15.40
CA GLY A 17 11.47 -3.88 -16.46
C GLY A 17 12.53 -4.96 -16.72
N PHE A 18 13.13 -4.91 -17.92
CA PHE A 18 14.26 -5.74 -18.34
C PHE A 18 15.42 -5.88 -17.31
N PRO A 19 15.87 -4.83 -16.58
CA PRO A 19 16.97 -4.97 -15.62
C PRO A 19 16.64 -5.92 -14.46
N ALA A 20 15.37 -6.02 -14.04
CA ALA A 20 14.96 -6.94 -12.99
C ALA A 20 15.15 -8.40 -13.43
N TRP A 21 14.84 -8.71 -14.70
CA TRP A 21 15.04 -10.04 -15.27
C TRP A 21 16.52 -10.44 -15.35
N LEU A 22 17.40 -9.51 -15.71
CA LEU A 22 18.85 -9.77 -15.72
C LEU A 22 19.38 -10.08 -14.32
N LEU A 23 18.98 -9.31 -13.31
CA LEU A 23 19.38 -9.57 -11.92
C LEU A 23 18.92 -10.96 -11.47
N LEU A 24 17.68 -11.34 -11.79
CA LEU A 24 17.11 -12.63 -11.44
C LEU A 24 17.88 -13.79 -12.12
N ALA A 25 18.28 -13.61 -13.37
CA ALA A 25 19.13 -14.58 -14.09
C ALA A 25 20.52 -14.72 -13.45
N CYS A 26 21.14 -13.62 -13.02
CA CYS A 26 22.44 -13.65 -12.33
C CYS A 26 22.37 -14.41 -11.00
N VAL A 27 21.32 -14.18 -10.20
CA VAL A 27 21.11 -14.89 -8.94
C VAL A 27 20.92 -16.40 -9.19
N ALA A 28 20.12 -16.76 -10.20
CA ALA A 28 19.89 -18.16 -10.56
C ALA A 28 21.19 -18.86 -11.01
N ALA A 29 22.02 -18.19 -11.81
CA ALA A 29 23.31 -18.73 -12.25
C ALA A 29 24.28 -18.95 -11.08
N GLY A 30 24.33 -18.02 -10.12
CA GLY A 30 25.13 -18.16 -8.91
C GLY A 30 24.72 -19.35 -8.05
N LEU A 31 23.40 -19.55 -7.87
CA LEU A 31 22.86 -20.72 -7.15
C LEU A 31 23.17 -22.04 -7.87
N ALA A 32 23.06 -22.06 -9.20
CA ALA A 32 23.41 -23.23 -10.00
C ALA A 32 24.91 -23.58 -9.91
N TYR A 33 25.78 -22.57 -9.98
CA TYR A 33 27.21 -22.76 -9.79
C TYR A 33 27.53 -23.32 -8.40
N LEU A 34 26.93 -22.77 -7.35
CA LEU A 34 27.10 -23.25 -5.98
C LEU A 34 26.68 -24.72 -5.83
N ALA A 35 25.57 -25.12 -6.46
CA ALA A 35 25.09 -26.50 -6.45
C ALA A 35 26.06 -27.49 -7.13
N LEU A 36 26.81 -27.03 -8.14
CA LEU A 36 27.79 -27.86 -8.85
C LEU A 36 29.13 -27.99 -8.11
N VAL A 37 29.54 -26.96 -7.37
CA VAL A 37 30.85 -26.92 -6.68
C VAL A 37 30.79 -27.50 -5.26
N ASP A 38 29.76 -27.14 -4.48
CA ASP A 38 29.62 -27.59 -3.11
C ASP A 38 28.14 -27.80 -2.74
N LEU A 39 27.72 -29.07 -2.83
CA LEU A 39 26.36 -29.47 -2.50
C LEU A 39 25.99 -29.16 -1.04
N LYS A 40 26.95 -29.21 -0.10
CA LYS A 40 26.66 -28.93 1.32
C LYS A 40 26.40 -27.45 1.53
N ALA A 41 27.21 -26.58 0.91
CA ALA A 41 26.99 -25.14 0.94
C ALA A 41 25.65 -24.77 0.30
N PHE A 42 25.30 -25.38 -0.84
CA PHE A 42 24.00 -25.17 -1.50
C PHE A 42 22.82 -25.58 -0.60
N LEU A 43 22.86 -26.77 0.02
CA LEU A 43 21.80 -27.23 0.92
C LEU A 43 21.67 -26.35 2.17
N ALA A 44 22.78 -25.83 2.70
CA ALA A 44 22.76 -24.90 3.82
C ALA A 44 22.06 -23.59 3.45
N VAL A 45 22.39 -22.99 2.29
CA VAL A 45 21.72 -21.78 1.78
C VAL A 45 20.24 -22.02 1.57
N LEU A 46 19.87 -23.15 0.95
CA LEU A 46 18.48 -23.52 0.72
C LEU A 46 17.71 -23.72 2.04
N GLY A 47 18.34 -24.36 3.03
CA GLY A 47 17.76 -24.57 4.36
C GLY A 47 17.50 -23.27 5.10
N VAL A 48 18.45 -22.32 5.07
CA VAL A 48 18.26 -20.98 5.64
C VAL A 48 17.14 -20.23 4.93
N PHE A 49 17.12 -20.26 3.60
CA PHE A 49 16.06 -19.60 2.81
C PHE A 49 14.68 -20.21 3.10
N ALA A 50 14.56 -21.53 3.16
CA ALA A 50 13.33 -22.22 3.52
C ALA A 50 12.87 -21.87 4.95
N ALA A 51 13.81 -21.79 5.91
CA ALA A 51 13.49 -21.38 7.28
C ALA A 51 12.95 -19.94 7.33
N LEU A 52 13.58 -19.00 6.61
CA LEU A 52 13.10 -17.62 6.48
C LEU A 52 11.71 -17.55 5.86
N LEU A 53 11.44 -18.30 4.78
CA LEU A 53 10.13 -18.37 4.15
C LEU A 53 9.06 -18.97 5.09
N CYS A 54 9.42 -19.98 5.88
CA CYS A 54 8.53 -20.55 6.89
C CYS A 54 8.17 -19.54 7.97
N LEU A 55 9.16 -18.80 8.50
CA LEU A 55 8.94 -17.76 9.50
C LEU A 55 8.06 -16.64 8.95
N ALA A 56 8.40 -16.11 7.77
CA ALA A 56 7.60 -15.09 7.08
C ALA A 56 6.17 -15.57 6.78
N GLY A 57 6.01 -16.84 6.38
CA GLY A 57 4.70 -17.43 6.14
C GLY A 57 3.83 -17.57 7.40
N ILE A 58 4.45 -17.84 8.56
CA ILE A 58 3.74 -17.88 9.85
C ILE A 58 3.28 -16.48 10.24
N GLU A 59 4.15 -15.47 10.12
CA GLU A 59 3.81 -14.07 10.40
C GLU A 59 2.70 -13.57 9.48
N TYR A 60 2.84 -13.79 8.17
CA TYR A 60 1.83 -13.45 7.17
C TYR A 60 0.46 -14.06 7.50
N ARG A 61 0.42 -15.34 7.89
CA ARG A 61 -0.83 -16.00 8.28
C ARG A 61 -1.47 -15.39 9.53
N ARG A 62 -0.67 -15.05 10.54
CA ARG A 62 -1.16 -14.42 11.77
C ARG A 62 -1.74 -13.05 11.48
N ASP A 63 -1.07 -12.26 10.66
CA ASP A 63 -1.52 -10.91 10.32
C ASP A 63 -2.76 -10.95 9.41
N ALA A 64 -2.80 -11.87 8.43
CA ALA A 64 -4.00 -12.11 7.65
C ALA A 64 -5.21 -12.55 8.50
N GLN A 65 -5.00 -13.33 9.57
CA GLN A 65 -6.06 -13.69 10.51
C GLN A 65 -6.56 -12.49 11.32
N LYS A 66 -5.65 -11.66 11.83
CA LYS A 66 -6.02 -10.43 12.55
C LYS A 66 -6.81 -9.48 11.66
N LEU A 67 -6.37 -9.28 10.41
CA LEU A 67 -7.08 -8.44 9.44
C LEU A 67 -8.47 -8.99 9.13
N ARG A 68 -8.61 -10.31 8.94
CA ARG A 68 -9.93 -10.95 8.76
C ARG A 68 -10.84 -10.76 9.96
N ALA A 69 -10.31 -10.92 11.17
CA ALA A 69 -11.07 -10.68 12.40
C ALA A 69 -11.52 -9.21 12.49
N LEU A 70 -10.62 -8.26 12.18
CA LEU A 70 -10.94 -6.84 12.15
C LEU A 70 -12.02 -6.51 11.12
N ALA A 71 -11.95 -7.11 9.93
CA ALA A 71 -12.97 -6.96 8.89
C ALA A 71 -14.33 -7.51 9.35
N SER A 72 -14.37 -8.69 9.98
CA SER A 72 -15.62 -9.28 10.49
C SER A 72 -16.29 -8.45 11.58
N LEU A 73 -15.50 -7.78 12.44
CA LEU A 73 -16.02 -6.89 13.49
C LEU A 73 -16.70 -5.64 12.93
N ARG A 74 -16.50 -5.36 11.64
CA ARG A 74 -16.94 -4.16 10.93
C ARG A 74 -17.75 -4.50 9.70
N GLU A 75 -18.36 -5.69 9.68
CA GLU A 75 -19.19 -6.13 8.58
C GLU A 75 -20.34 -5.15 8.35
N GLY A 76 -20.61 -4.82 7.08
CA GLY A 76 -21.64 -3.84 6.69
C GLY A 76 -21.16 -2.39 6.65
N GLN A 77 -19.98 -2.06 7.19
CA GLN A 77 -19.42 -0.72 7.06
C GLN A 77 -18.93 -0.46 5.63
N THR A 78 -19.22 0.72 5.09
CA THR A 78 -18.92 1.07 3.69
C THR A 78 -18.11 2.35 3.59
N ILE A 79 -17.65 2.68 2.38
CA ILE A 79 -17.00 3.97 2.08
C ILE A 79 -17.82 5.18 2.54
N CYS A 80 -19.15 5.08 2.58
CA CYS A 80 -20.00 6.17 3.04
C CYS A 80 -19.82 6.45 4.53
N GLU A 81 -19.61 5.41 5.35
CA GLU A 81 -19.31 5.58 6.78
C GLU A 81 -17.92 6.18 6.96
N PHE A 82 -16.92 5.66 6.25
CA PHE A 82 -15.57 6.22 6.23
C PHE A 82 -15.57 7.71 5.83
N ALA A 83 -16.32 8.08 4.79
CA ALA A 83 -16.39 9.46 4.32
C ALA A 83 -17.06 10.42 5.34
N ARG A 84 -17.92 9.91 6.23
CA ARG A 84 -18.56 10.71 7.29
C ARG A 84 -17.58 11.13 8.37
N ASP A 85 -16.46 10.43 8.52
CA ASP A 85 -15.40 10.79 9.45
C ASP A 85 -14.65 12.07 9.04
N PHE A 86 -14.92 12.61 7.85
CA PHE A 86 -14.27 13.80 7.31
C PHE A 86 -15.29 14.91 7.03
N GLU A 87 -14.87 16.15 7.29
CA GLU A 87 -15.64 17.32 6.88
C GLU A 87 -15.57 17.47 5.35
N THR A 88 -16.64 17.07 4.67
CA THR A 88 -16.72 17.06 3.19
C THR A 88 -16.58 18.43 2.54
N ARG A 89 -16.68 19.52 3.32
CA ARG A 89 -16.45 20.90 2.86
C ARG A 89 -14.97 21.31 2.95
N ALA A 90 -14.20 20.69 3.83
CA ALA A 90 -12.80 21.00 4.08
C ALA A 90 -11.85 20.04 3.35
N VAL A 91 -12.25 18.78 3.17
CA VAL A 91 -11.42 17.73 2.54
C VAL A 91 -11.96 17.38 1.15
N ASP A 92 -11.05 17.29 0.17
CA ASP A 92 -11.39 16.88 -1.19
C ASP A 92 -11.88 15.43 -1.23
N THR A 93 -13.13 15.23 -1.66
CA THR A 93 -13.75 13.90 -1.80
C THR A 93 -12.96 12.94 -2.70
N TRP A 94 -12.17 13.44 -3.66
CA TRP A 94 -11.29 12.58 -4.45
C TRP A 94 -10.17 12.01 -3.58
N VAL A 95 -9.60 12.78 -2.66
CA VAL A 95 -8.56 12.31 -1.74
C VAL A 95 -9.13 11.24 -0.80
N VAL A 96 -10.29 11.52 -0.19
CA VAL A 96 -10.98 10.56 0.69
C VAL A 96 -11.20 9.22 -0.03
N ARG A 97 -11.77 9.27 -1.25
CA ARG A 97 -12.02 8.05 -2.02
C ARG A 97 -10.74 7.35 -2.47
N ALA A 98 -9.73 8.10 -2.93
CA ALA A 98 -8.45 7.52 -3.34
C ALA A 98 -7.86 6.70 -2.21
N VAL A 99 -7.75 7.31 -1.03
CA VAL A 99 -7.14 6.67 0.13
C VAL A 99 -7.93 5.42 0.53
N TYR A 100 -9.26 5.52 0.62
CA TYR A 100 -10.11 4.38 0.95
C TYR A 100 -9.93 3.21 -0.04
N GLU A 101 -10.08 3.48 -1.34
CA GLU A 101 -10.05 2.42 -2.34
C GLU A 101 -8.66 1.80 -2.49
N GLN A 102 -7.58 2.59 -2.36
CA GLN A 102 -6.23 2.04 -2.47
C GLN A 102 -5.86 1.19 -1.25
N ILE A 103 -6.25 1.61 -0.04
CA ILE A 103 -6.06 0.78 1.16
C ILE A 103 -6.90 -0.50 1.05
N GLN A 104 -8.17 -0.38 0.65
CA GLN A 104 -9.03 -1.55 0.45
C GLN A 104 -8.46 -2.50 -0.62
N GLY A 105 -7.89 -1.96 -1.69
CA GLY A 105 -7.21 -2.73 -2.74
C GLY A 105 -6.00 -3.51 -2.21
N GLN A 106 -5.17 -2.88 -1.37
CA GLN A 106 -4.04 -3.56 -0.73
C GLN A 106 -4.48 -4.67 0.22
N LEU A 107 -5.58 -4.45 0.97
CA LEU A 107 -6.12 -5.39 1.94
C LEU A 107 -7.08 -6.44 1.35
N ASN A 108 -7.26 -6.46 0.02
CA ASN A 108 -8.15 -7.39 -0.68
C ASN A 108 -7.83 -8.87 -0.39
N HIS A 109 -6.56 -9.19 -0.16
CA HIS A 109 -6.11 -10.54 0.21
C HIS A 109 -6.66 -11.01 1.58
N ALA A 110 -6.96 -10.07 2.48
CA ALA A 110 -7.57 -10.35 3.77
C ALA A 110 -9.11 -10.41 3.65
N ALA A 111 -9.71 -9.40 3.04
CA ALA A 111 -11.16 -9.33 2.77
C ALA A 111 -11.45 -8.52 1.49
N PRO A 112 -12.29 -9.03 0.55
CA PRO A 112 -12.53 -8.36 -0.74
C PRO A 112 -13.12 -6.95 -0.68
N SER A 113 -13.76 -6.59 0.42
CA SER A 113 -14.30 -5.24 0.66
C SER A 113 -13.97 -4.81 2.07
N PHE A 114 -12.66 -4.75 2.36
CA PHE A 114 -12.17 -4.43 3.70
C PHE A 114 -12.75 -3.09 4.20
N PRO A 115 -13.40 -3.07 5.38
CA PRO A 115 -14.00 -1.86 5.96
C PRO A 115 -12.95 -1.00 6.69
N VAL A 116 -12.34 -0.09 5.94
CA VAL A 116 -11.35 0.88 6.45
C VAL A 116 -12.04 1.98 7.27
N ARG A 117 -11.45 2.35 8.41
CA ARG A 117 -11.85 3.50 9.24
C ARG A 117 -10.78 4.58 9.23
N ALA A 118 -11.19 5.84 9.45
CA ALA A 118 -10.25 6.97 9.46
C ALA A 118 -9.20 6.85 10.57
N ASP A 119 -9.59 6.32 11.73
CA ASP A 119 -8.71 6.22 12.90
C ASP A 119 -7.87 4.93 12.92
N ASP A 120 -7.97 4.09 11.88
CA ASP A 120 -7.10 2.92 11.76
C ASP A 120 -5.65 3.34 11.68
N ARG A 121 -4.79 2.70 12.49
CA ARG A 121 -3.35 2.87 12.40
C ARG A 121 -2.80 2.02 11.26
N LEU A 122 -2.07 2.64 10.36
CA LEU A 122 -1.58 2.01 9.11
C LEU A 122 -0.74 0.77 9.44
N LYS A 123 0.20 0.89 10.38
CA LYS A 123 1.12 -0.19 10.74
C LYS A 123 0.53 -1.16 11.76
N GLU A 124 -0.02 -0.65 12.86
CA GLU A 124 -0.43 -1.48 13.99
C GLU A 124 -1.72 -2.26 13.72
N ASP A 125 -2.69 -1.61 13.06
CA ASP A 125 -4.03 -2.17 12.82
C ASP A 125 -4.13 -2.77 11.42
N LEU A 126 -3.67 -2.04 10.39
CA LEU A 126 -3.77 -2.47 8.99
C LEU A 126 -2.56 -3.25 8.47
N ARG A 127 -1.47 -3.32 9.24
CA ARG A 127 -0.24 -4.05 8.89
C ARG A 127 0.39 -3.58 7.56
N LEU A 128 0.18 -2.31 7.22
CA LEU A 128 0.86 -1.64 6.12
C LEU A 128 2.15 -1.05 6.68
N ASP A 129 3.29 -1.56 6.25
CA ASP A 129 4.58 -1.03 6.64
C ASP A 129 4.97 0.22 5.82
N ASP A 130 6.11 0.81 6.15
CA ASP A 130 6.56 2.04 5.51
C ASP A 130 6.89 1.80 4.02
N ASP A 131 7.35 0.58 3.66
CA ASP A 131 7.65 0.19 2.28
C ASP A 131 6.35 0.03 1.46
N ASP A 132 5.30 -0.57 2.01
CA ASP A 132 3.97 -0.66 1.40
C ASP A 132 3.38 0.73 1.11
N LEU A 133 3.58 1.67 2.06
CA LEU A 133 3.12 3.04 1.94
C LEU A 133 3.88 3.78 0.84
N ASP A 134 5.22 3.71 0.83
CA ASP A 134 6.07 4.50 -0.05
C ASP A 134 6.13 3.96 -1.49
N LEU A 135 6.21 2.64 -1.66
CA LEU A 135 6.44 2.02 -2.97
C LEU A 135 5.18 2.01 -3.85
N ASP A 136 4.02 1.70 -3.28
CA ASP A 136 2.80 1.49 -4.04
C ASP A 136 1.69 2.48 -3.65
N LEU A 137 1.31 2.51 -2.37
CA LEU A 137 0.09 3.20 -1.95
C LEU A 137 0.18 4.72 -2.18
N ALA A 138 1.28 5.35 -1.76
CA ALA A 138 1.54 6.77 -1.90
C ALA A 138 1.52 7.20 -3.38
N HIS A 139 2.24 6.45 -4.22
CA HIS A 139 2.33 6.74 -5.65
C HIS A 139 0.97 6.64 -6.34
N GLU A 140 0.22 5.58 -6.05
CA GLU A 140 -1.11 5.35 -6.61
C GLU A 140 -2.10 6.45 -6.22
N ILE A 141 -2.15 6.84 -4.94
CA ILE A 141 -3.03 7.91 -4.47
C ILE A 141 -2.61 9.25 -5.09
N SER A 142 -1.31 9.53 -5.19
CA SER A 142 -0.78 10.73 -5.86
C SER A 142 -1.29 10.84 -7.29
N MET A 143 -1.20 9.76 -8.06
CA MET A 143 -1.65 9.71 -9.45
C MET A 143 -3.16 9.95 -9.59
N ARG A 144 -3.95 9.35 -8.70
CA ARG A 144 -5.42 9.46 -8.77
C ARG A 144 -5.93 10.82 -8.28
N THR A 145 -5.25 11.44 -7.33
CA THR A 145 -5.66 12.74 -6.75
C THR A 145 -5.06 13.94 -7.49
N GLY A 146 -4.00 13.72 -8.27
CA GLY A 146 -3.25 14.76 -8.94
C GLY A 146 -2.29 15.52 -8.04
N ARG A 147 -1.87 14.89 -6.94
CA ARG A 147 -1.10 15.53 -5.88
C ARG A 147 0.26 14.83 -5.76
N PRO A 148 1.30 15.40 -6.39
CA PRO A 148 2.57 14.72 -6.55
C PRO A 148 3.32 14.58 -5.23
N MET A 149 4.12 13.51 -5.14
CA MET A 149 5.03 13.24 -4.01
C MET A 149 6.32 14.08 -4.04
N GLY A 150 6.44 15.11 -4.87
CA GLY A 150 7.71 15.84 -5.05
C GLY A 150 7.98 16.95 -4.03
N SER A 151 6.97 17.40 -3.27
CA SER A 151 7.06 18.60 -2.42
C SER A 151 6.55 18.35 -0.99
N PHE A 152 6.75 17.13 -0.47
CA PHE A 152 6.25 16.74 0.85
C PHE A 152 6.94 17.44 2.03
N VAL A 153 8.12 18.04 1.87
CA VAL A 153 8.86 18.66 2.99
C VAL A 153 8.08 19.83 3.60
N LEU A 154 7.25 20.52 2.81
CA LEU A 154 6.39 21.61 3.29
C LEU A 154 5.06 21.11 3.88
N ASN A 155 4.80 19.80 3.82
CA ASN A 155 3.56 19.21 4.30
C ASN A 155 3.61 19.03 5.82
N PRO A 156 2.67 19.60 6.60
CA PRO A 156 2.63 19.44 8.06
C PRO A 156 2.55 17.99 8.55
N TYR A 157 2.10 17.09 7.68
CA TYR A 157 1.93 15.67 7.98
C TYR A 157 3.15 14.82 7.59
N PHE A 158 4.17 15.40 6.95
CA PHE A 158 5.38 14.67 6.58
C PHE A 158 6.09 14.09 7.81
N GLY A 159 6.43 12.80 7.75
CA GLY A 159 7.02 12.06 8.88
C GLY A 159 6.09 11.85 10.08
N ARG A 160 4.81 12.21 9.97
CA ARG A 160 3.81 12.12 11.05
C ARG A 160 2.59 11.28 10.70
N VAL A 161 2.54 10.71 9.49
CA VAL A 161 1.44 9.86 9.05
C VAL A 161 1.47 8.56 9.84
N LYS A 162 0.45 8.35 10.69
CA LYS A 162 0.29 7.10 11.46
C LYS A 162 -1.06 6.44 11.22
N THR A 163 -2.08 7.25 10.98
CA THR A 163 -3.46 6.81 10.75
C THR A 163 -3.90 7.04 9.31
N VAL A 164 -4.99 6.38 8.91
CA VAL A 164 -5.63 6.63 7.62
C VAL A 164 -6.07 8.09 7.48
N ARG A 165 -6.54 8.70 8.57
CA ARG A 165 -6.89 10.12 8.64
C ARG A 165 -5.69 11.02 8.35
N ASP A 166 -4.54 10.72 8.95
CA ASP A 166 -3.31 11.46 8.68
C ASP A 166 -2.91 11.34 7.21
N LEU A 167 -3.09 10.17 6.61
CA LEU A 167 -2.80 9.94 5.20
C LEU A 167 -3.72 10.78 4.30
N VAL A 168 -5.03 10.82 4.59
CA VAL A 168 -5.97 11.71 3.90
C VAL A 168 -5.55 13.17 4.01
N HIS A 169 -5.21 13.64 5.22
CA HIS A 169 -4.77 15.01 5.41
C HIS A 169 -3.42 15.32 4.78
N PHE A 170 -2.50 14.36 4.75
CA PHE A 170 -1.24 14.49 4.04
C PHE A 170 -1.51 14.81 2.58
N PHE A 171 -2.30 13.98 1.89
CA PHE A 171 -2.64 14.26 0.49
C PHE A 171 -3.44 15.54 0.31
N GLN A 172 -4.40 15.84 1.20
CA GLN A 172 -5.16 17.08 1.12
C GLN A 172 -4.26 18.34 1.15
N ASN A 173 -3.16 18.29 1.92
CA ASN A 173 -2.19 19.38 2.06
C ASN A 173 -1.05 19.35 1.02
N GLN A 174 -1.02 18.36 0.13
CA GLN A 174 -0.10 18.40 -1.03
C GLN A 174 -0.62 19.38 -2.10
N PRO A 175 0.26 20.11 -2.79
CA PRO A 175 -0.16 21.00 -3.87
C PRO A 175 -0.80 20.20 -5.01
N LEU A 176 -1.77 20.82 -5.69
CA LEU A 176 -2.32 20.25 -6.93
C LEU A 176 -1.30 20.38 -8.06
N SER A 177 -1.11 19.32 -8.84
CA SER A 177 -0.32 19.41 -10.06
C SER A 177 -1.03 20.30 -11.08
N ALA A 178 -0.34 21.34 -11.56
CA ALA A 178 -0.83 22.24 -12.60
C ALA A 178 -1.21 21.52 -13.91
N ARG A 179 -0.69 20.30 -14.16
CA ARG A 179 -1.00 19.49 -15.34
C ARG A 179 -2.36 18.79 -15.30
N GLN A 180 -3.12 18.88 -14.20
CA GLN A 180 -4.44 18.25 -14.05
C GLN A 180 -5.56 19.25 -13.71
N LEU A 181 -5.36 20.54 -14.01
CA LEU A 181 -6.46 21.49 -14.05
C LEU A 181 -7.31 21.19 -15.30
N PRO A 182 -8.66 21.16 -15.19
CA PRO A 182 -9.53 20.97 -16.34
C PRO A 182 -9.38 22.10 -17.37
#